data_AF-A0A7K1DP29-F1
#
_entry.id   AF-A0A7K1DP29-F1
#
_cell.length_a   1.000
_cell.length_b   1.000
_cell.length_c   1.000
_cell.angle_alpha   90.00
_cell.angle_beta   90.00
_cell.angle_gamma   90.00
#
_symmetry.space_group_name_H-M   'P 1'
#
loop_
_entity.id
_entity.type
_entity.pdbx_description
1 polymer ?
#
loop_
_entity_poly.entity_id
_entity_poly.type
_entity_poly.pdbx_seq_one_letter_code
_entity_poly.pdbx_strand_id
1 'polypeptide(L)'
;MTEPIIRGSRRQLLQVGVVGTSVFTLSRLLSACGGSASSDPLDGPISQNMALVQRWVPDQIGPGAVRLPISLADNAGLLLKGPRVLTGEIKSVTDDSVVVKGLTAQRASLGEGLAPFWVFNTTLETVAFFTLVVDGGPADGAAFQVSDPSTLVVPRPTDRLPSLDTPTADNHQGVEPYCTQMPEPCPFHEMTLAEALQKNQRVVLIVGTPAHCRTGVCAPVLDGMITMSKELTDVIFIHADVYLDDSATTVAPTVEELKLTFEPVVWVTDTSGVITHRFEGVWHPDEVRQALI
;
A
#
# COMPACT_ATOMS: atom_id res chain seq x y z
N MET A 1 -44.35 8.00 35.91
CA MET A 1 -44.74 8.68 34.66
C MET A 1 -44.38 7.74 33.51
N THR A 2 -45.39 7.42 32.74
CA THR A 2 -45.50 6.42 31.66
C THR A 2 -44.54 6.63 30.49
N GLU A 3 -43.91 5.54 30.04
CA GLU A 3 -43.37 5.32 28.68
C GLU A 3 -44.49 5.40 27.60
N PRO A 4 -44.21 5.72 26.31
CA PRO A 4 -43.77 4.67 25.36
C PRO A 4 -42.92 5.07 24.12
N ILE A 5 -42.05 4.13 23.74
CA ILE A 5 -41.88 3.43 22.44
C ILE A 5 -42.52 4.02 21.15
N ILE A 6 -41.75 4.01 20.03
CA ILE A 6 -42.04 3.41 18.69
C ILE A 6 -41.56 4.25 17.48
N ARG A 7 -40.75 3.56 16.65
CA ARG A 7 -40.59 3.55 15.17
C ARG A 7 -41.00 4.77 14.33
N GLY A 8 -40.20 5.02 13.30
CA GLY A 8 -40.73 5.54 12.04
C GLY A 8 -39.69 5.84 10.96
N SER A 9 -39.48 4.88 10.05
CA SER A 9 -38.99 5.13 8.69
C SER A 9 -39.84 6.18 7.98
N ARG A 10 -39.24 7.02 7.12
CA ARG A 10 -39.92 7.60 5.94
C ARG A 10 -38.94 8.15 4.91
N ARG A 11 -38.77 7.37 3.84
CA ARG A 11 -38.57 7.90 2.48
C ARG A 11 -39.77 8.78 2.11
N GLN A 12 -39.49 9.91 1.47
CA GLN A 12 -40.23 10.54 0.34
C GLN A 12 -40.22 12.06 0.44
N LEU A 13 -39.91 12.69 -0.70
CA LEU A 13 -40.28 14.00 -1.22
C LEU A 13 -39.11 14.37 -2.16
N LEU A 14 -39.23 14.36 -3.48
CA LEU A 14 -40.12 15.22 -4.26
C LEU A 14 -40.36 14.63 -5.66
N GLN A 15 -41.64 14.48 -6.02
CA GLN A 15 -42.14 14.63 -7.39
C GLN A 15 -42.96 15.92 -7.42
N VAL A 16 -42.55 16.92 -8.19
CA VAL A 16 -43.36 17.95 -8.89
C VAL A 16 -42.36 18.61 -9.85
N GLY A 17 -42.59 18.90 -11.13
CA GLY A 17 -43.75 18.86 -12.03
C GLY A 17 -43.26 19.52 -13.33
N VAL A 18 -43.78 19.07 -14.47
CA VAL A 18 -43.39 19.53 -15.82
C VAL A 18 -44.31 20.68 -16.25
N VAL A 19 -43.78 21.52 -17.16
CA VAL A 19 -44.42 22.21 -18.32
C VAL A 19 -44.33 23.74 -18.26
N GLY A 20 -43.72 24.35 -19.29
CA GLY A 20 -43.94 25.77 -19.61
C GLY A 20 -42.98 26.45 -20.60
N THR A 21 -42.98 26.03 -21.87
CA THR A 21 -42.80 26.82 -23.13
C THR A 21 -41.82 28.01 -23.24
N SER A 22 -40.76 27.77 -24.05
CA SER A 22 -40.23 28.53 -25.20
C SER A 22 -40.22 30.08 -25.27
N VAL A 23 -39.02 30.67 -25.37
CA VAL A 23 -38.71 31.79 -26.30
C VAL A 23 -37.27 31.64 -26.84
N PHE A 24 -37.13 31.81 -28.15
CA PHE A 24 -35.90 31.80 -28.93
C PHE A 24 -34.99 32.99 -28.62
N THR A 25 -33.70 32.73 -28.38
CA THR A 25 -32.62 33.69 -28.70
C THR A 25 -31.46 32.93 -29.34
N LEU A 26 -31.20 33.26 -30.61
CA LEU A 26 -29.97 32.92 -31.31
C LEU A 26 -28.78 33.50 -30.55
N SER A 27 -27.84 32.67 -30.13
CA SER A 27 -26.48 33.13 -29.81
C SER A 27 -25.46 32.02 -30.07
N ARG A 28 -24.77 32.20 -31.21
CA ARG A 28 -23.37 31.85 -31.48
C ARG A 28 -22.88 30.50 -30.97
N LEU A 29 -22.94 29.51 -31.85
CA LEU A 29 -22.05 28.35 -31.85
C LEU A 29 -20.60 28.82 -31.99
N LEU A 30 -19.91 28.97 -30.86
CA LEU A 30 -18.45 28.90 -30.82
C LEU A 30 -18.10 27.42 -30.78
N SER A 31 -17.74 26.88 -31.94
CA SER A 31 -17.02 25.61 -32.04
C SER A 31 -15.64 25.82 -31.41
N ALA A 32 -15.55 25.58 -30.10
CA ALA A 32 -14.28 25.41 -29.43
C ALA A 32 -13.80 23.98 -29.70
N CYS A 33 -13.11 23.80 -30.83
CA CYS A 33 -12.13 22.72 -30.95
C CYS A 33 -10.92 23.08 -30.07
N GLY A 34 -11.13 23.08 -28.75
CA GLY A 34 -10.07 23.06 -27.77
C GLY A 34 -9.95 21.63 -27.30
N GLY A 35 -8.94 20.92 -27.77
CA GLY A 35 -8.67 19.56 -27.33
C GLY A 35 -8.60 19.53 -25.81
N SER A 36 -9.61 18.94 -25.18
CA SER A 36 -9.54 18.55 -23.79
C SER A 36 -8.50 17.45 -23.73
N ALA A 37 -7.22 17.82 -23.60
CA ALA A 37 -6.31 16.98 -22.85
C ALA A 37 -7.00 16.81 -21.51
N SER A 38 -7.62 15.64 -21.30
CA SER A 38 -8.15 15.26 -20.00
C SER A 38 -6.96 15.38 -19.05
N SER A 39 -6.90 16.48 -18.31
CA SER A 39 -6.02 16.63 -17.18
C SER A 39 -6.40 15.50 -16.24
N ASP A 40 -5.42 14.67 -15.86
CA ASP A 40 -5.70 13.59 -14.94
C ASP A 40 -6.16 14.27 -13.62
N PRO A 41 -7.29 13.84 -13.03
CA PRO A 41 -7.87 14.50 -11.85
C PRO A 41 -6.90 14.57 -10.66
N LEU A 42 -5.89 13.68 -10.63
CA LEU A 42 -4.82 13.63 -9.62
C LEU A 42 -3.64 14.56 -9.94
N ASP A 43 -3.64 15.25 -11.08
CA ASP A 43 -2.59 16.19 -11.45
C ASP A 43 -2.54 17.37 -10.47
N GLY A 44 -1.33 17.62 -9.96
CA GLY A 44 -1.01 18.69 -9.02
C GLY A 44 0.48 19.06 -9.10
N PRO A 45 0.88 20.24 -8.60
CA PRO A 45 2.28 20.66 -8.60
C PRO A 45 3.09 19.95 -7.51
N ILE A 46 4.41 20.06 -7.61
CA ILE A 46 5.34 19.89 -6.48
C ILE A 46 5.97 21.25 -6.16
N SER A 47 6.29 21.51 -4.89
CA SER A 47 6.95 22.75 -4.48
C SER A 47 7.82 22.56 -3.24
N GLN A 48 8.69 23.54 -2.99
CA GLN A 48 9.59 23.60 -1.83
C GLN A 48 8.88 23.69 -0.47
N ASN A 49 7.60 24.09 -0.45
CA ASN A 49 6.83 24.25 0.79
C ASN A 49 6.05 22.97 1.19
N MET A 50 6.19 21.91 0.41
CA MET A 50 5.60 20.59 0.70
C MET A 50 6.56 19.77 1.56
N ALA A 51 6.06 18.69 2.15
CA ALA A 51 6.87 17.67 2.80
C ALA A 51 6.91 16.39 1.96
N LEU A 52 8.04 15.69 2.00
CA LEU A 52 8.15 14.31 1.52
C LEU A 52 7.80 13.36 2.66
N VAL A 53 6.63 12.74 2.58
CA VAL A 53 6.20 11.75 3.57
C VAL A 53 6.78 10.40 3.19
N GLN A 54 7.69 9.92 4.04
CA GLN A 54 8.28 8.58 3.92
C GLN A 54 7.20 7.53 4.14
N ARG A 55 7.15 6.53 3.24
CA ARG A 55 6.20 5.42 3.32
C ARG A 55 6.89 4.05 3.42
N TRP A 56 8.21 4.04 3.68
CA TRP A 56 8.99 2.85 4.02
C TRP A 56 9.12 2.71 5.54
N VAL A 57 9.67 1.58 5.97
CA VAL A 57 9.98 1.31 7.37
C VAL A 57 11.46 1.65 7.61
N PRO A 58 11.79 2.70 8.39
CA PRO A 58 13.14 3.28 8.41
C PRO A 58 14.26 2.32 8.84
N ASP A 59 13.96 1.35 9.68
CA ASP A 59 14.95 0.41 10.23
C ASP A 59 15.01 -0.93 9.47
N GLN A 60 14.27 -1.07 8.36
CA GLN A 60 14.20 -2.31 7.57
C GLN A 60 14.88 -2.25 6.19
N ILE A 61 15.54 -1.14 5.86
CA ILE A 61 16.29 -1.00 4.61
C ILE A 61 17.71 -1.54 4.82
N GLY A 62 18.09 -2.54 4.03
CA GLY A 62 19.44 -3.10 4.01
C GLY A 62 20.16 -2.90 2.69
N PRO A 63 21.44 -3.34 2.60
CA PRO A 63 22.17 -3.36 1.35
C PRO A 63 21.46 -4.16 0.25
N GLY A 64 21.64 -3.73 -0.99
CA GLY A 64 21.05 -4.34 -2.18
C GLY A 64 19.94 -3.48 -2.77
N ALA A 65 18.83 -4.12 -3.18
CA ALA A 65 17.68 -3.42 -3.74
C ALA A 65 16.97 -2.56 -2.67
N VAL A 66 16.80 -1.28 -2.96
CA VAL A 66 16.19 -0.29 -2.06
C VAL A 66 14.95 0.30 -2.72
N ARG A 67 13.83 0.25 -1.98
CA ARG A 67 12.51 0.72 -2.40
C ARG A 67 12.06 1.87 -1.49
N LEU A 68 11.91 3.07 -2.06
CA LEU A 68 11.59 4.30 -1.33
C LEU A 68 10.25 4.87 -1.81
N PRO A 69 9.11 4.34 -1.32
CA PRO A 69 7.82 4.93 -1.54
C PRO A 69 7.68 6.25 -0.75
N ILE A 70 7.24 7.31 -1.41
CA ILE A 70 6.89 8.59 -0.79
C ILE A 70 5.48 9.04 -1.16
N SER A 71 4.88 9.86 -0.30
CA SER A 71 3.74 10.71 -0.64
C SER A 71 4.10 12.17 -0.43
N LEU A 72 3.32 13.09 -0.99
CA LEU A 72 3.48 14.53 -0.75
C LEU A 72 2.50 14.98 0.32
N ALA A 73 2.91 15.96 1.13
CA ALA A 73 2.07 16.59 2.14
C ALA A 73 2.26 18.10 2.20
N ASP A 74 1.31 18.80 2.79
CA ASP A 74 1.46 20.19 3.23
C ASP A 74 0.98 20.32 4.70
N ASN A 75 0.77 21.57 5.16
CA ASN A 75 0.30 21.84 6.53
C ASN A 75 -1.10 21.28 6.84
N ALA A 76 -1.90 20.93 5.82
CA ALA A 76 -3.22 20.32 5.98
C ALA A 76 -3.16 18.77 5.99
N GLY A 77 -2.03 18.17 5.64
CA GLY A 77 -1.82 16.72 5.65
C GLY A 77 -1.39 16.17 4.29
N LEU A 78 -1.64 14.87 4.07
CA LEU A 78 -1.31 14.21 2.80
C LEU A 78 -2.09 14.84 1.64
N LEU A 79 -1.38 15.13 0.56
CA LEU A 79 -1.95 15.65 -0.66
C LEU A 79 -2.56 14.52 -1.48
N LEU A 80 -3.78 14.72 -1.97
CA LEU A 80 -4.49 13.79 -2.86
C LEU A 80 -4.12 13.97 -4.35
N LYS A 81 -3.22 14.91 -4.64
CA LYS A 81 -2.77 15.27 -5.99
C LYS A 81 -1.27 15.50 -5.99
N GLY A 82 -0.65 15.36 -7.15
CA GLY A 82 0.77 15.66 -7.33
C GLY A 82 1.20 15.46 -8.78
N PRO A 83 2.50 15.51 -9.10
CA PRO A 83 2.97 15.31 -10.46
C PRO A 83 2.77 13.86 -10.94
N ARG A 84 2.58 13.64 -12.25
CA ARG A 84 2.54 12.27 -12.81
C ARG A 84 3.85 11.53 -12.62
N VAL A 85 4.95 12.26 -12.69
CA VAL A 85 6.30 11.75 -12.57
C VAL A 85 7.05 12.63 -11.59
N LEU A 86 7.75 12.00 -10.66
CA LEU A 86 8.77 12.67 -9.86
C LEU A 86 10.16 12.20 -10.31
N THR A 87 11.11 13.13 -10.31
CA THR A 87 12.52 12.87 -10.56
C THR A 87 13.33 13.26 -9.34
N GLY A 88 14.53 12.69 -9.22
CA GLY A 88 15.40 13.03 -8.09
C GLY A 88 16.73 12.32 -8.10
N GLU A 89 17.40 12.43 -6.96
CA GLU A 89 18.70 11.85 -6.71
C GLU A 89 18.81 11.37 -5.25
N ILE A 90 19.79 10.52 -4.99
CA ILE A 90 20.17 10.13 -3.63
C ILE A 90 21.52 10.74 -3.33
N LYS A 91 21.60 11.42 -2.18
CA LYS A 91 22.82 12.05 -1.68
C LYS A 91 23.28 11.36 -0.39
N SER A 92 24.58 11.32 -0.18
CA SER A 92 25.18 10.94 1.09
C SER A 92 24.94 12.03 2.12
N VAL A 93 24.47 11.66 3.32
CA VAL A 93 24.30 12.63 4.42
C VAL A 93 25.66 13.10 4.97
N THR A 94 26.71 12.29 4.82
CA THR A 94 28.02 12.56 5.42
C THR A 94 28.78 13.69 4.72
N ASP A 95 28.72 13.74 3.39
CA ASP A 95 29.53 14.65 2.57
C ASP A 95 28.74 15.36 1.47
N ASP A 96 27.41 15.22 1.45
CA ASP A 96 26.49 15.81 0.47
C ASP A 96 26.77 15.37 -0.98
N SER A 97 27.58 14.33 -1.19
CA SER A 97 27.89 13.81 -2.52
C SER A 97 26.69 13.09 -3.11
N VAL A 98 26.50 13.22 -4.43
CA VAL A 98 25.43 12.52 -5.13
C VAL A 98 25.86 11.07 -5.39
N VAL A 99 25.10 10.12 -4.84
CA VAL A 99 25.34 8.68 -4.89
C VAL A 99 24.58 8.04 -6.06
N VAL A 100 23.35 8.48 -6.30
CA VAL A 100 22.50 8.00 -7.40
C VAL A 100 21.85 9.20 -8.08
N LYS A 101 21.89 9.26 -9.42
CA LYS A 101 21.31 10.35 -10.22
C LYS A 101 20.20 9.84 -11.13
N GLY A 102 19.31 10.76 -11.53
CA GLY A 102 18.32 10.50 -12.58
C GLY A 102 17.26 9.49 -12.18
N LEU A 103 16.98 9.38 -10.88
CA LEU A 103 15.88 8.56 -10.39
C LEU A 103 14.57 9.11 -10.92
N THR A 104 13.65 8.21 -11.26
CA THR A 104 12.32 8.55 -11.75
C THR A 104 11.31 7.63 -11.08
N ALA A 105 10.18 8.19 -10.66
CA ALA A 105 9.07 7.44 -10.09
C ALA A 105 7.75 7.90 -10.72
N GLN A 106 6.94 6.95 -11.16
CA GLN A 106 5.58 7.20 -11.66
C GLN A 106 4.62 7.29 -10.48
N ARG A 107 3.61 8.15 -10.60
CA ARG A 107 2.53 8.27 -9.61
C ARG A 107 1.69 6.99 -9.62
N ALA A 108 1.55 6.36 -8.45
CA ALA A 108 0.65 5.25 -8.20
C ALA A 108 -0.46 5.68 -7.21
N SER A 109 -1.58 4.98 -7.23
CA SER A 109 -2.70 5.18 -6.31
C SER A 109 -3.34 3.84 -5.96
N LEU A 110 -3.86 3.72 -4.74
CA LEU A 110 -4.62 2.55 -4.28
C LEU A 110 -6.14 2.74 -4.43
N GLY A 111 -6.57 3.80 -5.12
CA GLY A 111 -7.98 4.10 -5.33
C GLY A 111 -8.39 5.47 -4.79
N GLU A 112 -9.68 5.74 -4.89
CA GLU A 112 -10.24 7.03 -4.50
C GLU A 112 -10.07 7.32 -3.00
N GLY A 113 -9.77 8.57 -2.66
CA GLY A 113 -9.65 9.03 -1.27
C GLY A 113 -8.31 8.71 -0.59
N LEU A 114 -7.46 7.87 -1.19
CA LEU A 114 -6.12 7.61 -0.69
C LEU A 114 -5.09 8.50 -1.40
N ALA A 115 -4.13 9.00 -0.62
CA ALA A 115 -3.05 9.81 -1.17
C ALA A 115 -2.22 8.98 -2.18
N PRO A 116 -1.91 9.53 -3.36
CA PRO A 116 -1.00 8.88 -4.28
C PRO A 116 0.40 8.77 -3.67
N PHE A 117 1.19 7.89 -4.25
CA PHE A 117 2.58 7.67 -3.87
C PHE A 117 3.47 7.48 -5.09
N TRP A 118 4.77 7.66 -4.89
CA TRP A 118 5.80 7.48 -5.90
C TRP A 118 6.87 6.58 -5.32
N VAL A 119 7.24 5.53 -6.05
CA VAL A 119 8.23 4.56 -5.60
C VAL A 119 9.54 4.78 -6.34
N PHE A 120 10.55 5.29 -5.64
CA PHE A 120 11.91 5.34 -6.16
C PHE A 120 12.62 4.02 -5.86
N ASN A 121 13.07 3.33 -6.90
CA ASN A 121 13.83 2.10 -6.80
C ASN A 121 15.29 2.35 -7.17
N THR A 122 16.21 1.77 -6.40
CA THR A 122 17.65 1.84 -6.65
C THR A 122 18.36 0.62 -6.07
N THR A 123 19.68 0.55 -6.24
CA THR A 123 20.56 -0.38 -5.52
C THR A 123 21.56 0.42 -4.69
N LEU A 124 21.73 0.07 -3.42
CA LEU A 124 22.70 0.66 -2.51
C LEU A 124 23.38 -0.45 -1.70
N GLU A 125 24.69 -0.59 -1.81
CA GLU A 125 25.44 -1.66 -1.12
C GLU A 125 26.05 -1.20 0.22
N THR A 126 26.17 0.11 0.41
CA THR A 126 26.89 0.68 1.55
C THR A 126 25.95 0.97 2.71
N VAL A 127 26.26 0.44 3.89
CA VAL A 127 25.64 0.83 5.16
C VAL A 127 26.00 2.28 5.47
N ALA A 128 25.03 3.19 5.34
CA ALA A 128 25.22 4.62 5.52
C ALA A 128 23.87 5.35 5.63
N PHE A 129 23.95 6.64 5.94
CA PHE A 129 22.81 7.56 5.90
C PHE A 129 22.77 8.29 4.56
N PHE A 130 21.59 8.33 3.96
CA PHE A 130 21.34 8.95 2.68
C PHE A 130 20.12 9.87 2.76
N THR A 131 19.99 10.76 1.78
CA THR A 131 18.81 11.60 1.58
C THR A 131 18.30 11.40 0.16
N LEU A 132 17.03 11.03 0.02
CA LEU A 132 16.30 11.14 -1.24
C LEU A 132 15.94 12.62 -1.45
N VAL A 133 16.47 13.23 -2.51
CA VAL A 133 16.14 14.59 -2.92
C VAL A 133 15.28 14.52 -4.17
N VAL A 134 14.10 15.15 -4.12
CA VAL A 134 13.15 15.19 -5.24
C VAL A 134 13.20 16.56 -5.91
N ASP A 135 13.33 16.57 -7.23
CA ASP A 135 13.43 17.80 -8.01
C ASP A 135 12.17 18.67 -7.83
N GLY A 136 12.38 19.93 -7.44
CA GLY A 136 11.30 20.87 -7.14
C GLY A 136 10.58 20.64 -5.80
N GLY A 137 10.88 19.54 -5.10
CA GLY A 137 10.44 19.24 -3.73
C GLY A 137 11.31 19.91 -2.67
N PRO A 138 10.98 19.76 -1.37
CA PRO A 138 11.65 20.48 -0.29
C PRO A 138 13.15 20.16 -0.21
N ALA A 139 13.94 21.18 0.15
CA ALA A 139 15.40 21.14 0.09
C ALA A 139 16.04 20.16 1.09
N ASP A 140 15.36 19.83 2.19
CA ASP A 140 15.81 18.85 3.18
C ASP A 140 15.64 17.40 2.71
N GLY A 141 14.79 17.16 1.70
CA GLY A 141 14.54 15.84 1.14
C GLY A 141 13.95 14.86 2.17
N ALA A 142 14.21 13.56 1.94
CA ALA A 142 13.79 12.50 2.86
C ALA A 142 14.99 11.63 3.24
N ALA A 143 15.49 11.81 4.46
CA ALA A 143 16.61 11.04 5.00
C ALA A 143 16.21 9.59 5.33
N PHE A 144 17.09 8.64 5.02
CA PHE A 144 16.93 7.23 5.35
C PHE A 144 18.29 6.59 5.64
N GLN A 145 18.26 5.42 6.27
CA GLN A 145 19.45 4.64 6.58
C GLN A 145 19.42 3.33 5.81
N VAL A 146 20.54 2.98 5.18
CA VAL A 146 20.82 1.58 4.84
C VAL A 146 21.49 0.96 6.06
N SER A 147 20.78 0.06 6.72
CA SER A 147 21.17 -0.52 8.01
C SER A 147 22.09 -1.72 7.85
N ASP A 148 22.82 -2.04 8.92
CA ASP A 148 23.64 -3.26 8.98
C ASP A 148 22.74 -4.50 8.79
N PRO A 149 23.08 -5.41 7.85
CA PRO A 149 22.30 -6.63 7.64
C PRO A 149 22.01 -7.45 8.91
N SER A 150 22.88 -7.38 9.92
CA SER A 150 22.74 -8.12 11.18
C SER A 150 21.66 -7.55 12.12
N THR A 151 21.24 -6.30 11.91
CA THR A 151 20.15 -5.68 12.69
C THR A 151 18.79 -5.89 12.06
N LEU A 152 18.75 -6.41 10.83
CA LEU A 152 17.52 -6.66 10.08
C LEU A 152 16.94 -8.02 10.45
N VAL A 153 15.86 -8.01 11.24
CA VAL A 153 15.30 -9.23 11.85
C VAL A 153 14.07 -9.76 11.14
N VAL A 154 13.41 -8.95 10.31
CA VAL A 154 12.27 -9.35 9.49
C VAL A 154 12.78 -10.12 8.26
N PRO A 155 12.20 -11.28 7.88
CA PRO A 155 12.65 -12.05 6.72
C PRO A 155 12.78 -11.21 5.44
N ARG A 156 13.86 -11.40 4.69
CA ARG A 156 14.23 -10.59 3.51
C ARG A 156 14.33 -11.44 2.25
N PRO A 157 14.41 -10.80 1.06
CA PRO A 157 14.88 -11.49 -0.13
C PRO A 157 16.14 -12.31 0.14
N THR A 158 16.23 -13.50 -0.46
CA THR A 158 17.24 -14.56 -0.26
C THR A 158 17.11 -15.41 1.01
N ASP A 159 16.36 -14.97 2.02
CA ASP A 159 16.01 -15.82 3.16
C ASP A 159 14.93 -16.85 2.76
N ARG A 160 14.82 -17.95 3.52
CA ARG A 160 13.65 -18.82 3.45
C ARG A 160 12.51 -18.19 4.25
N LEU A 161 11.31 -18.16 3.68
CA LEU A 161 10.14 -17.72 4.41
C LEU A 161 9.87 -18.73 5.56
N PRO A 162 9.71 -18.27 6.82
CA PRO A 162 9.45 -19.17 7.93
C PRO A 162 8.20 -20.02 7.70
N SER A 163 8.29 -21.32 8.03
CA SER A 163 7.16 -22.23 7.99
C SER A 163 6.30 -22.01 9.23
N LEU A 164 5.13 -21.39 9.08
CA LEU A 164 4.27 -21.00 10.19
C LEU A 164 2.87 -21.61 10.05
N ASP A 165 2.27 -21.99 11.19
CA ASP A 165 0.88 -22.39 11.24
C ASP A 165 -0.01 -21.14 11.31
N THR A 166 -0.22 -20.49 10.16
CA THR A 166 -1.10 -19.31 10.06
C THR A 166 -2.57 -19.69 10.25
N PRO A 167 -3.43 -18.77 10.75
CA PRO A 167 -4.86 -19.02 10.91
C PRO A 167 -5.55 -19.46 9.60
N THR A 168 -6.35 -20.52 9.68
CA THR A 168 -7.24 -20.99 8.60
C THR A 168 -8.69 -20.89 9.03
N ALA A 169 -9.64 -21.07 8.11
CA ALA A 169 -11.07 -21.09 8.42
C ALA A 169 -11.49 -22.26 9.32
N ASP A 170 -10.75 -23.38 9.29
CA ASP A 170 -11.04 -24.57 10.11
C ASP A 170 -10.28 -24.56 11.44
N ASN A 171 -9.14 -23.86 11.51
CA ASN A 171 -8.36 -23.69 12.73
C ASN A 171 -7.74 -22.29 12.78
N HIS A 172 -8.34 -21.45 13.59
CA HIS A 172 -7.97 -20.04 13.71
C HIS A 172 -6.64 -19.81 14.46
N GLN A 173 -6.02 -20.85 15.04
CA GLN A 173 -4.77 -20.73 15.80
C GLN A 173 -4.86 -19.73 16.97
N GLY A 174 -6.06 -19.60 17.54
CA GLY A 174 -6.36 -18.66 18.63
C GLY A 174 -6.58 -17.20 18.20
N VAL A 175 -6.59 -16.89 16.90
CA VAL A 175 -6.82 -15.56 16.34
C VAL A 175 -8.30 -15.36 16.02
N GLU A 176 -9.01 -14.42 16.66
CA GLU A 176 -10.45 -14.21 16.47
C GLU A 176 -10.84 -12.72 16.33
N PRO A 177 -11.31 -12.28 15.14
CA PRO A 177 -11.50 -13.08 13.94
C PRO A 177 -10.17 -13.44 13.27
N TYR A 178 -10.10 -14.61 12.63
CA TYR A 178 -8.92 -15.04 11.86
C TYR A 178 -8.65 -14.15 10.62
N CYS A 179 -9.64 -13.35 10.22
CA CYS A 179 -9.57 -12.39 9.13
C CYS A 179 -10.52 -11.22 9.43
N THR A 180 -9.98 -10.00 9.41
CA THR A 180 -10.74 -8.76 9.61
C THR A 180 -11.21 -8.13 8.30
N GLN A 181 -10.99 -8.79 7.15
CA GLN A 181 -11.57 -8.37 5.87
C GLN A 181 -13.09 -8.42 5.94
N MET A 182 -13.73 -7.40 5.36
CA MET A 182 -15.18 -7.25 5.31
C MET A 182 -15.66 -7.10 3.86
N PRO A 183 -16.90 -7.52 3.51
CA PRO A 183 -17.92 -8.08 4.41
C PRO A 183 -17.74 -9.55 4.77
N GLU A 184 -16.93 -10.29 4.01
CA GLU A 184 -16.62 -11.70 4.25
C GLU A 184 -15.10 -11.87 4.40
N PRO A 185 -14.63 -12.87 5.16
CA PRO A 185 -13.22 -13.25 5.20
C PRO A 185 -12.64 -13.43 3.79
N CYS A 186 -11.38 -13.06 3.61
CA CYS A 186 -10.70 -13.25 2.33
C CYS A 186 -10.47 -14.75 2.03
N PRO A 187 -10.27 -15.16 0.76
CA PRO A 187 -10.13 -16.57 0.38
C PRO A 187 -8.75 -17.19 0.74
N PHE A 188 -7.90 -16.50 1.51
CA PHE A 188 -6.50 -16.89 1.75
C PHE A 188 -6.29 -17.69 3.04
N HIS A 189 -7.34 -18.39 3.49
CA HIS A 189 -7.40 -19.12 4.76
C HIS A 189 -7.77 -20.60 4.59
N GLU A 190 -7.48 -21.19 3.42
CA GLU A 190 -7.75 -22.61 3.14
C GLU A 190 -6.70 -23.57 3.72
N MET A 191 -5.47 -23.08 3.92
CA MET A 191 -4.34 -23.86 4.45
C MET A 191 -3.36 -22.94 5.18
N THR A 192 -2.48 -23.53 6.00
CA THR A 192 -1.45 -22.75 6.68
C THR A 192 -0.30 -22.37 5.73
N LEU A 193 0.50 -21.37 6.09
CA LEU A 193 1.75 -21.07 5.38
C LEU A 193 2.69 -22.27 5.33
N ALA A 194 2.79 -23.04 6.43
CA ALA A 194 3.60 -24.25 6.51
C ALA A 194 3.17 -25.31 5.48
N GLU A 195 1.86 -25.46 5.25
CA GLU A 195 1.32 -26.37 4.23
C GLU A 195 1.55 -25.83 2.81
N ALA A 196 1.36 -24.52 2.59
CA ALA A 196 1.56 -23.86 1.31
C ALA A 196 3.00 -24.00 0.80
N LEU A 197 3.98 -23.81 1.69
CA LEU A 197 5.42 -23.92 1.36
C LEU A 197 5.85 -25.34 0.95
N GLN A 198 5.00 -26.36 1.15
CA GLN A 198 5.26 -27.74 0.73
C GLN A 198 4.66 -28.09 -0.65
N LYS A 199 3.92 -27.18 -1.29
CA LYS A 199 3.19 -27.47 -2.53
C LYS A 199 4.02 -27.36 -3.81
N ASN A 200 5.33 -27.06 -3.72
CA ASN A 200 6.19 -26.76 -4.89
C ASN A 200 5.62 -25.65 -5.79
N GLN A 201 4.89 -24.71 -5.19
CA GLN A 201 4.32 -23.54 -5.85
C GLN A 201 4.92 -22.27 -5.23
N ARG A 202 4.84 -21.17 -5.96
CA ARG A 202 5.18 -19.86 -5.40
C ARG A 202 4.15 -19.50 -4.35
N VAL A 203 4.59 -18.90 -3.26
CA VAL A 203 3.71 -18.46 -2.17
C VAL A 203 3.79 -16.94 -2.04
N VAL A 204 2.63 -16.32 -1.90
CA VAL A 204 2.48 -14.91 -1.51
C VAL A 204 1.89 -14.90 -0.11
N LEU A 205 2.66 -14.44 0.88
CA LEU A 205 2.17 -14.19 2.24
C LEU A 205 1.91 -12.70 2.40
N ILE A 206 0.67 -12.33 2.71
CA ILE A 206 0.32 -10.96 3.12
C ILE A 206 -0.03 -10.93 4.59
N VAL A 207 0.59 -10.01 5.33
CA VAL A 207 0.26 -9.70 6.72
C VAL A 207 -0.26 -8.28 6.78
N GLY A 208 -1.49 -8.11 7.28
CA GLY A 208 -2.12 -6.81 7.46
C GLY A 208 -3.51 -6.93 8.05
N THR A 209 -4.02 -5.86 8.63
CA THR A 209 -5.34 -5.86 9.31
C THR A 209 -6.32 -4.88 8.67
N PRO A 210 -7.11 -5.29 7.67
CA PRO A 210 -8.08 -4.40 7.00
C PRO A 210 -8.94 -3.55 7.96
N ALA A 211 -9.41 -4.11 9.08
CA ALA A 211 -10.30 -3.37 10.00
C ALA A 211 -9.58 -2.39 10.94
N HIS A 212 -8.33 -2.67 11.35
CA HIS A 212 -7.61 -1.86 12.35
C HIS A 212 -6.48 -1.00 11.75
N CYS A 213 -6.27 -1.10 10.44
CA CYS A 213 -5.22 -0.39 9.71
C CYS A 213 -5.44 1.13 9.72
N ARG A 214 -4.53 1.86 10.37
CA ARG A 214 -4.63 3.32 10.53
C ARG A 214 -4.34 4.12 9.26
N THR A 215 -3.64 3.52 8.30
CA THR A 215 -3.20 4.20 7.07
C THR A 215 -4.17 4.02 5.91
N GLY A 216 -5.17 3.14 6.05
CA GLY A 216 -6.10 2.78 4.97
C GLY A 216 -5.45 1.97 3.84
N VAL A 217 -4.19 1.54 3.97
CA VAL A 217 -3.47 0.80 2.91
C VAL A 217 -3.80 -0.69 2.92
N CYS A 218 -4.06 -1.28 4.08
CA CYS A 218 -4.14 -2.73 4.25
C CYS A 218 -5.27 -3.37 3.44
N ALA A 219 -6.48 -2.79 3.49
CA ALA A 219 -7.62 -3.27 2.72
C ALA A 219 -7.39 -3.26 1.18
N PRO A 220 -7.02 -2.13 0.54
CA PRO A 220 -6.86 -2.11 -0.91
C PRO A 220 -5.69 -2.96 -1.43
N VAL A 221 -4.61 -3.13 -0.67
CA VAL A 221 -3.53 -4.05 -1.10
C VAL A 221 -4.00 -5.51 -1.00
N LEU A 222 -4.79 -5.87 0.02
CA LEU A 222 -5.40 -7.20 0.13
C LEU A 222 -6.41 -7.45 -0.99
N ASP A 223 -7.29 -6.48 -1.29
CA ASP A 223 -8.24 -6.56 -2.41
C ASP A 223 -7.54 -6.76 -3.76
N GLY A 224 -6.39 -6.10 -3.95
CA GLY A 224 -5.52 -6.31 -5.10
C GLY A 224 -4.98 -7.73 -5.19
N MET A 225 -4.57 -8.32 -4.07
CA MET A 225 -4.13 -9.72 -4.03
C MET A 225 -5.29 -10.68 -4.33
N ILE A 226 -6.48 -10.43 -3.77
CA ILE A 226 -7.71 -11.22 -4.04
C ILE A 226 -8.08 -11.17 -5.52
N THR A 227 -7.88 -10.02 -6.16
CA THR A 227 -8.11 -9.89 -7.60
C THR A 227 -7.08 -10.70 -8.39
N MET A 228 -5.81 -10.62 -8.01
CA MET A 228 -4.72 -11.32 -8.66
C MET A 228 -4.83 -12.86 -8.53
N SER A 229 -5.25 -13.37 -7.37
CA SER A 229 -5.37 -14.81 -7.12
C SER A 229 -6.40 -15.51 -8.01
N LYS A 230 -7.39 -14.77 -8.53
CA LYS A 230 -8.37 -15.30 -9.50
C LYS A 230 -7.74 -15.64 -10.85
N GLU A 231 -6.59 -15.03 -11.17
CA GLU A 231 -5.87 -15.21 -12.43
C GLU A 231 -4.66 -16.13 -12.28
N LEU A 232 -3.95 -16.04 -11.15
CA LEU A 232 -2.71 -16.77 -10.87
C LEU A 232 -2.96 -18.09 -10.13
N THR A 233 -3.39 -19.12 -10.88
CA THR A 233 -3.70 -20.44 -10.31
C THR A 233 -2.47 -21.28 -9.90
N ASP A 234 -1.28 -20.88 -10.32
CA ASP A 234 0.00 -21.52 -9.97
C ASP A 234 0.69 -20.89 -8.75
N VAL A 235 0.06 -19.87 -8.14
CA VAL A 235 0.55 -19.15 -6.96
C VAL A 235 -0.43 -19.34 -5.80
N ILE A 236 0.08 -19.69 -4.63
CA ILE A 236 -0.72 -19.81 -3.41
C ILE A 236 -0.65 -18.50 -2.64
N PHE A 237 -1.80 -17.97 -2.24
CA PHE A 237 -1.91 -16.76 -1.45
C PHE A 237 -2.35 -17.10 -0.03
N ILE A 238 -1.61 -16.60 0.96
CA ILE A 238 -1.88 -16.75 2.39
C ILE A 238 -2.04 -15.36 3.00
N HIS A 239 -3.06 -15.20 3.85
CA HIS A 239 -3.25 -14.00 4.65
C HIS A 239 -3.14 -14.33 6.14
N ALA A 240 -2.50 -13.45 6.89
CA ALA A 240 -2.54 -13.47 8.34
C ALA A 240 -2.89 -12.07 8.85
N ASP A 241 -3.90 -12.01 9.70
CA ASP A 241 -4.27 -10.77 10.38
C ASP A 241 -3.25 -10.42 11.49
N VAL A 242 -3.18 -9.15 11.85
CA VAL A 242 -2.13 -8.66 12.78
C VAL A 242 -2.47 -8.92 14.23
N TYR A 243 -3.75 -8.89 14.59
CA TYR A 243 -4.19 -8.96 15.97
C TYR A 243 -4.79 -10.30 16.32
N LEU A 244 -4.52 -10.77 17.54
CA LEU A 244 -5.11 -11.97 18.11
C LEU A 244 -6.63 -11.83 18.31
N ASP A 245 -7.09 -10.61 18.56
CA ASP A 245 -8.48 -10.32 18.88
C ASP A 245 -8.94 -8.98 18.26
N ASP A 246 -10.27 -8.83 18.13
CA ASP A 246 -10.88 -7.62 17.55
C ASP A 246 -10.70 -6.34 18.38
N SER A 247 -10.22 -6.42 19.62
CA SER A 247 -9.85 -5.22 20.38
C SER A 247 -8.53 -4.61 19.91
N ALA A 248 -7.78 -5.32 19.06
CA ALA A 248 -6.50 -4.91 18.51
C ALA A 248 -5.46 -4.53 19.59
N THR A 249 -5.49 -5.25 20.71
CA THR A 249 -4.58 -5.00 21.86
C THR A 249 -3.42 -5.97 21.93
N THR A 250 -3.58 -7.18 21.39
CA THR A 250 -2.57 -8.25 21.39
C THR A 250 -2.27 -8.65 19.96
N VAL A 251 -0.99 -8.75 19.60
CA VAL A 251 -0.58 -9.20 18.26
C VAL A 251 -0.70 -10.72 18.11
N ALA A 252 -0.99 -11.20 16.90
CA ALA A 252 -1.11 -12.62 16.60
C ALA A 252 0.27 -13.32 16.60
N PRO A 253 0.35 -14.64 16.88
CA PRO A 253 1.61 -15.38 16.88
C PRO A 253 2.42 -15.26 15.58
N THR A 254 1.73 -15.17 14.42
CA THR A 254 2.39 -14.97 13.11
C THR A 254 3.19 -13.65 13.06
N VAL A 255 2.68 -12.58 13.67
CA VAL A 255 3.36 -11.27 13.72
C VAL A 255 4.60 -11.35 14.61
N GLU A 256 4.51 -12.03 15.75
CA GLU A 256 5.63 -12.24 16.67
C GLU A 256 6.75 -13.07 16.02
N GLU A 257 6.40 -14.19 15.39
CA GLU A 257 7.35 -15.08 14.70
C GLU A 257 8.06 -14.39 13.52
N LEU A 258 7.33 -13.54 12.77
CA LEU A 258 7.90 -12.71 11.70
C LEU A 258 8.61 -11.45 12.22
N LYS A 259 8.55 -11.20 13.53
CA LYS A 259 9.15 -10.05 14.23
C LYS A 259 8.69 -8.70 13.67
N LEU A 260 7.43 -8.59 13.29
CA LEU A 260 6.88 -7.40 12.67
C LEU A 260 6.50 -6.36 13.72
N THR A 261 6.87 -5.12 13.44
CA THR A 261 6.48 -3.93 14.21
C THR A 261 5.65 -2.96 13.36
N PHE A 262 5.26 -3.39 12.15
CA PHE A 262 4.61 -2.59 11.13
C PHE A 262 3.74 -3.46 10.22
N GLU A 263 2.84 -2.80 9.51
CA GLU A 263 1.96 -3.38 8.52
C GLU A 263 1.52 -2.32 7.49
N PRO A 264 1.02 -2.74 6.31
CA PRO A 264 1.00 -4.12 5.82
C PRO A 264 2.39 -4.53 5.28
N VAL A 265 2.61 -5.84 5.14
CA VAL A 265 3.80 -6.43 4.52
C VAL A 265 3.38 -7.61 3.63
N VAL A 266 4.04 -7.76 2.48
CA VAL A 266 3.86 -8.93 1.62
C VAL A 266 5.21 -9.52 1.22
N TRP A 267 5.32 -10.84 1.29
CA TRP A 267 6.44 -11.63 0.78
C TRP A 267 6.02 -12.42 -0.44
N VAL A 268 6.92 -12.53 -1.41
CA VAL A 268 6.78 -13.38 -2.59
C VAL A 268 7.91 -14.39 -2.59
N THR A 269 7.59 -15.68 -2.72
CA THR A 269 8.60 -16.74 -2.78
C THR A 269 8.76 -17.34 -4.17
N ASP A 270 9.90 -17.98 -4.40
CA ASP A 270 10.03 -19.00 -5.44
C ASP A 270 9.32 -20.31 -5.03
N THR A 271 9.36 -21.33 -5.91
CA THR A 271 8.73 -22.64 -5.67
C THR A 271 9.42 -23.47 -4.58
N SER A 272 10.60 -23.03 -4.11
CA SER A 272 11.33 -23.66 -3.02
C SER A 272 11.09 -22.97 -1.67
N GLY A 273 10.28 -21.91 -1.63
CA GLY A 273 10.00 -21.12 -0.43
C GLY A 273 11.07 -20.08 -0.09
N VAL A 274 12.01 -19.79 -1.01
CA VAL A 274 12.97 -18.69 -0.83
C VAL A 274 12.30 -17.39 -1.23
N ILE A 275 12.42 -16.37 -0.38
CA ILE A 275 11.84 -15.05 -0.64
C ILE A 275 12.60 -14.41 -1.81
N THR A 276 11.86 -14.01 -2.83
CA THR A 276 12.38 -13.25 -3.97
C THR A 276 12.15 -11.76 -3.79
N HIS A 277 11.01 -11.38 -3.21
CA HIS A 277 10.63 -9.99 -3.00
C HIS A 277 9.87 -9.81 -1.68
N ARG A 278 10.01 -8.62 -1.11
CA ARG A 278 9.22 -8.13 0.02
C ARG A 278 8.79 -6.70 -0.25
N PHE A 279 7.56 -6.37 0.07
CA PHE A 279 7.03 -5.02 -0.02
C PHE A 279 6.40 -4.63 1.32
N GLU A 280 6.67 -3.42 1.81
CA GLU A 280 6.12 -2.91 3.06
C GLU A 280 5.62 -1.46 2.94
N GLY A 281 4.79 -1.06 3.90
CA GLY A 281 4.29 0.31 4.07
C GLY A 281 3.21 0.69 3.05
N VAL A 282 3.59 0.87 1.78
CA VAL A 282 2.64 1.05 0.68
C VAL A 282 3.21 0.50 -0.62
N TRP A 283 2.41 -0.23 -1.39
CA TRP A 283 2.76 -0.74 -2.71
C TRP A 283 1.52 -0.87 -3.58
N HIS A 284 1.70 -0.82 -4.89
CA HIS A 284 0.64 -1.13 -5.84
C HIS A 284 0.59 -2.66 -6.06
N PRO A 285 -0.59 -3.29 -6.18
CA PRO A 285 -0.70 -4.71 -6.49
C PRO A 285 0.08 -5.16 -7.74
N ASP A 286 0.23 -4.27 -8.73
CA ASP A 286 1.03 -4.57 -9.92
C ASP A 286 2.52 -4.78 -9.63
N GLU A 287 3.07 -4.20 -8.55
CA GLU A 287 4.46 -4.47 -8.14
C GLU A 287 4.62 -5.94 -7.74
N VAL A 288 3.66 -6.48 -6.99
CA VAL A 288 3.63 -7.91 -6.61
C VAL A 288 3.40 -8.78 -7.85
N ARG A 289 2.50 -8.36 -8.75
CA ARG A 289 2.26 -9.07 -10.02
C ARG A 289 3.55 -9.16 -10.85
N GLN A 290 4.32 -8.08 -10.96
CA GLN A 290 5.59 -8.07 -11.69
C GLN A 290 6.63 -8.98 -11.05
N ALA A 291 6.66 -9.08 -9.72
CA ALA A 291 7.51 -10.02 -8.99
C ALA A 291 7.16 -11.50 -9.21
N LEU A 292 5.96 -11.78 -9.74
CA LEU A 292 5.46 -13.12 -10.04
C LEU A 292 5.52 -13.50 -11.53
N ILE A 293 6.14 -12.68 -12.39
CA ILE A 293 6.27 -12.96 -13.84
C ILE A 293 7.68 -13.43 -14.17
#